data_AF-A0A1A2L0M9-F1
#
_entry.id   AF-A0A1A2L0M9-F1
#
_cell.length_a   1.000
_cell.length_b   1.000
_cell.length_c   1.000
_cell.angle_alpha   90.00
_cell.angle_beta   90.00
_cell.angle_gamma   90.00
#
_symmetry.space_group_name_H-M   'P 1'
#
loop_
_entity.id
_entity.type
_entity.pdbx_description
1 polymer ?
#
loop_
_entity_poly.entity_id
_entity_poly.type
_entity_poly.pdbx_seq_one_letter_code
_entity_poly.pdbx_strand_id
1 'polypeptide(L)'
;MSSILVSERDIERTIVGDALDHLNAACKEIDALSVHALTRSELQEVLSRLSAGEKRLATAQQRLLGRMVATDNVSPPRFDPVAVLARRLRISPAEAQRRIAAASPPSG
;
A
#
# COMPACT_ATOMS: atom_id res chain seq x y z
N MET A 1 27.88 16.83 -10.02
CA MET A 1 27.77 15.82 -8.95
C MET A 1 26.32 15.33 -8.85
N SER A 2 25.80 14.63 -9.87
CA SER A 2 24.38 14.24 -9.95
C SER A 2 24.14 12.75 -10.23
N SER A 3 25.19 11.93 -10.40
CA SER A 3 25.04 10.52 -10.77
C SER A 3 24.72 9.57 -9.60
N ILE A 4 24.97 9.97 -8.35
CA ILE A 4 24.80 9.06 -7.19
C ILE A 4 23.33 9.00 -6.72
N LEU A 5 22.61 10.12 -6.77
CA LEU A 5 21.21 10.21 -6.31
C LEU A 5 20.21 9.55 -7.27
N VAL A 6 20.59 9.33 -8.54
CA VAL A 6 19.77 8.59 -9.51
C VAL A 6 19.82 7.10 -9.19
N SER A 7 20.98 6.55 -8.81
CA SER A 7 21.13 5.14 -8.46
C SER A 7 20.28 4.69 -7.27
N GLU A 8 20.23 5.46 -6.18
CA GLU A 8 19.49 5.04 -4.97
C GLU A 8 17.98 4.99 -5.19
N ARG A 9 17.41 5.99 -5.88
CA ARG A 9 15.97 6.00 -6.21
C ARG A 9 15.58 4.90 -7.18
N ASP A 10 16.45 4.56 -8.13
CA ASP A 10 16.17 3.50 -9.09
C ASP A 10 16.31 2.11 -8.44
N ILE A 11 17.23 1.94 -7.48
CA ILE A 11 17.30 0.75 -6.63
C ILE A 11 16.03 0.62 -5.78
N GLU A 12 15.62 1.68 -5.07
CA GLU A 12 14.39 1.66 -4.27
C GLU A 12 13.15 1.35 -5.12
N ARG A 13 13.04 1.94 -6.32
CA ARG A 13 11.93 1.67 -7.23
C ARG A 13 11.91 0.21 -7.70
N THR A 14 13.07 -0.35 -7.98
CA THR A 14 13.22 -1.76 -8.38
C THR A 14 12.77 -2.69 -7.24
N ILE A 15 13.28 -2.46 -6.02
CA ILE A 15 12.92 -3.25 -4.83
C ILE A 15 11.41 -3.18 -4.55
N VAL A 16 10.81 -2.00 -4.65
CA VAL A 16 9.35 -1.84 -4.48
C VAL A 16 8.58 -2.58 -5.58
N GLY A 17 9.05 -2.52 -6.83
CA GLY A 17 8.48 -3.27 -7.95
C GLY A 17 8.50 -4.78 -7.68
N ASP A 18 9.66 -5.32 -7.38
CA ASP A 18 9.86 -6.76 -7.10
C ASP A 18 8.97 -7.23 -5.93
N ALA A 19 8.87 -6.43 -4.86
CA ALA A 19 8.03 -6.75 -3.71
C ALA A 19 6.53 -6.79 -4.08
N LEU A 20 6.06 -5.89 -4.95
CA LEU A 20 4.68 -5.86 -5.43
C LEU A 20 4.40 -7.02 -6.39
N ASP A 21 5.37 -7.39 -7.23
CA ASP A 21 5.26 -8.54 -8.13
C ASP A 21 5.19 -9.85 -7.35
N HIS A 22 6.00 -10.01 -6.29
CA HIS A 22 5.91 -11.14 -5.37
C HIS A 22 4.58 -11.20 -4.63
N LEU A 23 4.05 -10.06 -4.17
CA LEU A 23 2.72 -10.02 -3.55
C LEU A 23 1.63 -10.47 -4.53
N ASN A 24 1.69 -9.98 -5.78
CA ASN A 24 0.74 -10.34 -6.82
C ASN A 24 0.82 -11.84 -7.20
N ALA A 25 2.03 -12.40 -7.27
CA ALA A 25 2.23 -13.83 -7.49
C ALA A 25 1.62 -14.66 -6.35
N ALA A 26 1.88 -14.28 -5.09
CA ALA A 26 1.31 -14.96 -3.93
C ALA A 26 -0.23 -14.90 -3.92
N CYS A 27 -0.84 -13.76 -4.28
CA CYS A 27 -2.29 -13.66 -4.42
C CYS A 27 -2.86 -14.63 -5.47
N LYS A 28 -2.20 -14.73 -6.63
CA LYS A 28 -2.62 -15.68 -7.68
C LYS A 28 -2.50 -17.14 -7.24
N GLU A 29 -1.46 -17.47 -6.48
CA GLU A 29 -1.30 -18.81 -5.92
C GLU A 29 -2.42 -19.13 -4.93
N ILE A 30 -2.78 -18.18 -4.05
CA ILE A 30 -3.89 -18.32 -3.10
C ILE A 30 -5.23 -18.52 -3.84
N ASP A 31 -5.50 -17.73 -4.89
CA ASP A 31 -6.71 -17.85 -5.70
C ASP A 31 -6.81 -19.21 -6.41
N ALA A 32 -5.67 -19.82 -6.73
CA ALA A 32 -5.59 -21.13 -7.38
C ALA A 32 -5.67 -22.32 -6.40
N LEU A 33 -5.70 -22.08 -5.09
CA LEU A 33 -5.74 -23.16 -4.10
C LEU A 33 -7.07 -23.92 -4.16
N SER A 34 -6.99 -25.22 -4.46
CA SER A 34 -8.10 -26.13 -4.19
C SER A 34 -8.15 -26.45 -2.70
N VAL A 35 -9.09 -25.84 -2.00
CA VAL A 35 -9.25 -25.98 -0.54
C VAL A 35 -9.99 -27.25 -0.12
N HIS A 36 -10.28 -28.15 -1.06
CA HIS A 36 -11.17 -29.30 -0.84
C HIS A 36 -10.54 -30.39 0.04
N ALA A 37 -9.21 -30.38 0.18
CA ALA A 37 -8.48 -31.32 1.03
C ALA A 37 -8.19 -30.77 2.45
N LEU A 38 -8.48 -29.49 2.71
CA LEU A 38 -8.18 -28.86 3.99
C LEU A 38 -9.27 -29.17 5.03
N THR A 39 -8.83 -29.47 6.25
CA THR A 39 -9.69 -29.58 7.42
C THR A 39 -10.18 -28.20 7.86
N ARG A 40 -11.23 -28.17 8.69
CA ARG A 40 -11.78 -26.92 9.24
C ARG A 40 -10.73 -26.10 10.01
N SER A 41 -9.86 -26.75 10.79
CA SER A 41 -8.80 -26.07 11.54
C SER A 41 -7.75 -25.44 10.62
N GLU A 42 -7.37 -26.14 9.55
CA GLU A 42 -6.42 -25.62 8.56
C GLU A 42 -7.01 -24.43 7.79
N LEU A 43 -8.30 -24.50 7.42
CA LEU A 43 -9.02 -23.36 6.83
C LEU A 43 -9.03 -22.14 7.75
N GLN A 44 -9.25 -22.34 9.05
CA GLN A 44 -9.21 -21.25 10.04
C GLN A 44 -7.80 -20.65 10.17
N GLU A 45 -6.77 -21.47 10.13
CA GLU A 45 -5.39 -21.00 10.15
C GLU A 45 -5.06 -20.17 8.91
N VAL A 46 -5.46 -20.63 7.72
CA VAL A 46 -5.30 -19.89 6.47
C VAL A 46 -5.99 -18.53 6.55
N LEU A 47 -7.25 -18.48 7.00
CA LEU A 47 -7.99 -17.22 7.17
C LEU A 47 -7.29 -16.26 8.15
N SER A 48 -6.77 -16.78 9.27
CA SER A 48 -6.04 -15.98 10.26
C SER A 48 -4.76 -15.36 9.67
N ARG A 49 -4.01 -16.15 8.90
CA ARG A 49 -2.79 -15.70 8.22
C ARG A 49 -3.09 -14.63 7.15
N LEU A 50 -4.16 -14.81 6.37
CA LEU A 50 -4.61 -13.81 5.39
C LEU A 50 -5.00 -12.49 6.07
N SER A 51 -5.78 -12.55 7.15
CA SER A 51 -6.16 -11.33 7.90
C SER A 51 -4.95 -10.60 8.49
N ALA A 52 -3.92 -11.33 8.96
CA ALA A 52 -2.68 -10.71 9.39
C ALA A 52 -1.93 -10.02 8.24
N GLY A 53 -1.93 -10.63 7.05
CA GLY A 53 -1.39 -10.05 5.82
C GLY A 53 -2.09 -8.75 5.41
N GLU A 54 -3.42 -8.75 5.43
CA GLU A 54 -4.24 -7.56 5.13
C GLU A 54 -3.91 -6.38 6.06
N LYS A 55 -3.77 -6.63 7.36
CA LYS A 55 -3.40 -5.58 8.34
C LYS A 55 -2.02 -5.00 8.07
N ARG A 56 -1.06 -5.85 7.70
CA ARG A 56 0.30 -5.41 7.33
C ARG A 56 0.26 -4.57 6.05
N LEU A 57 -0.51 -4.99 5.05
CA LEU A 57 -0.68 -4.26 3.80
C LEU A 57 -1.35 -2.89 4.04
N ALA A 58 -2.40 -2.84 4.85
CA ALA A 58 -3.05 -1.59 5.24
C ALA A 58 -2.07 -0.63 5.95
N THR A 59 -1.24 -1.15 6.85
CA THR A 59 -0.19 -0.36 7.52
C THR A 59 0.83 0.19 6.52
N ALA A 60 1.27 -0.62 5.55
CA ALA A 60 2.18 -0.17 4.49
C ALA A 60 1.53 0.91 3.62
N GLN A 61 0.26 0.75 3.24
CA GLN A 61 -0.50 1.76 2.51
C GLN A 61 -0.57 3.08 3.29
N GLN A 62 -0.91 3.06 4.57
CA GLN A 62 -0.96 4.25 5.43
C GLN A 62 0.40 4.97 5.48
N ARG A 63 1.50 4.23 5.62
CA ARG A 63 2.86 4.81 5.58
C ARG A 63 3.19 5.47 4.25
N LEU A 64 2.85 4.82 3.13
CA LEU A 64 3.06 5.38 1.79
C LEU A 64 2.22 6.63 1.56
N LEU A 65 0.97 6.65 2.02
CA LEU A 65 0.10 7.82 1.96
C LEU A 65 0.64 8.98 2.80
N GLY A 66 1.08 8.71 4.03
CA GLY A 66 1.72 9.72 4.88
C GLY A 66 2.96 10.32 4.21
N ARG A 67 3.78 9.50 3.55
CA ARG A 67 4.94 9.97 2.76
C ARG A 67 4.52 10.81 1.55
N MET A 68 3.48 10.40 0.82
CA MET A 68 2.96 11.19 -0.31
C MET A 68 2.49 12.57 0.15
N VAL A 69 1.66 12.63 1.20
CA VAL A 69 1.16 13.90 1.78
C VAL A 69 2.32 14.78 2.26
N ALA A 70 3.31 14.21 2.95
CA ALA A 70 4.47 14.96 3.41
C ALA A 70 5.35 15.50 2.26
N THR A 71 5.36 14.82 1.10
CA THR A 71 6.10 15.26 -0.09
C THR A 71 5.36 16.39 -0.84
N ASP A 72 4.02 16.40 -0.77
CA ASP A 72 3.16 17.45 -1.37
C ASP A 72 3.06 18.73 -0.49
N ASN A 73 3.62 18.74 0.72
CA ASN A 73 3.69 19.93 1.60
C ASN A 73 4.74 20.97 1.16
N VAL A 74 5.33 20.84 -0.03
CA VAL A 74 6.14 21.90 -0.65
C VAL A 74 5.19 22.92 -1.28
N SER A 75 5.00 24.04 -0.58
CA SER A 75 4.10 25.12 -1.02
C SER A 75 4.51 25.72 -2.38
N PRO A 76 3.55 26.03 -3.28
CA PRO A 76 2.15 25.61 -3.23
C PRO A 76 1.98 24.18 -3.75
N PRO A 77 1.09 23.35 -3.14
CA PRO A 77 0.73 22.06 -3.69
C PRO A 77 0.12 22.30 -5.07
N ARG A 78 0.79 21.82 -6.13
CA ARG A 78 0.30 21.97 -7.51
C ARG A 78 -0.98 21.15 -7.77
N PHE A 79 -1.34 20.24 -6.86
CA PHE A 79 -2.47 19.33 -7.01
C PHE A 79 -3.19 19.11 -5.67
N ASP A 80 -4.51 18.90 -5.73
CA ASP A 80 -5.33 18.47 -4.59
C ASP A 80 -4.98 17.01 -4.22
N PRO A 81 -4.40 16.74 -3.03
CA PRO A 81 -4.00 15.40 -2.60
C PRO A 81 -5.17 14.41 -2.56
N VAL A 82 -6.39 14.89 -2.26
CA VAL A 82 -7.61 14.08 -2.20
C VAL A 82 -7.98 13.61 -3.60
N ALA A 83 -7.97 14.53 -4.57
CA ALA A 83 -8.25 14.23 -5.96
C ALA A 83 -7.20 13.28 -6.58
N VAL A 84 -5.91 13.49 -6.27
CA VAL A 84 -4.82 12.62 -6.72
C VAL A 84 -4.99 11.20 -6.16
N LEU A 85 -5.31 11.08 -4.87
CA LEU A 85 -5.47 9.80 -4.22
C LEU A 85 -6.71 9.05 -4.72
N ALA A 86 -7.85 9.73 -4.81
CA ALA A 86 -9.10 9.16 -5.34
C ALA A 86 -8.90 8.62 -6.76
N ARG A 87 -8.19 9.39 -7.62
CA ARG A 87 -7.88 8.98 -8.99
C ARG A 87 -6.95 7.78 -9.06
N ARG A 88 -5.88 7.73 -8.25
CA ARG A 88 -4.88 6.65 -8.27
C ARG A 88 -5.42 5.33 -7.73
N LEU A 89 -6.19 5.39 -6.65
CA LEU A 89 -6.75 4.18 -6.00
C LEU A 89 -8.13 3.81 -6.53
N ARG A 90 -8.72 4.59 -7.44
CA ARG A 90 -10.09 4.41 -7.96
C ARG A 90 -11.13 4.29 -6.82
N ILE A 91 -11.00 5.13 -5.81
CA ILE A 91 -11.90 5.20 -4.64
C ILE A 91 -12.67 6.52 -4.62
N SER A 92 -13.70 6.63 -3.77
CA SER A 92 -14.44 7.88 -3.63
C SER A 92 -13.57 8.98 -2.99
N PRO A 93 -13.82 10.26 -3.31
CA PRO A 93 -13.14 11.37 -2.65
C PRO A 93 -13.30 11.36 -1.12
N ALA A 94 -14.46 10.93 -0.61
CA ALA A 94 -14.72 10.80 0.82
C ALA A 94 -13.85 9.73 1.49
N GLU A 95 -13.64 8.59 0.83
CA GLU A 95 -12.74 7.54 1.32
C GLU A 95 -11.28 7.97 1.23
N ALA A 96 -10.90 8.69 0.16
CA ALA A 96 -9.58 9.30 0.03
C ALA A 96 -9.31 10.31 1.17
N GLN A 97 -10.28 11.19 1.47
CA GLN A 97 -10.20 12.14 2.59
C GLN A 97 -10.02 11.43 3.93
N ARG A 98 -10.80 10.37 4.20
CA ARG A 98 -10.67 9.57 5.43
C ARG A 98 -9.29 8.95 5.58
N ARG A 99 -8.74 8.40 4.49
CA ARG A 99 -7.40 7.79 4.51
C ARG A 99 -6.29 8.81 4.71
N ILE A 100 -6.41 9.99 4.12
CA ILE A 100 -5.46 11.11 4.33
C ILE A 100 -5.54 11.59 5.78
N ALA A 101 -6.74 11.80 6.31
CA ALA A 101 -6.94 12.24 7.69
C ALA A 101 -6.43 11.22 8.72
N ALA A 102 -6.57 9.92 8.44
CA ALA A 102 -6.02 8.85 9.28
C ALA A 102 -4.48 8.75 9.20
N ALA A 103 -3.87 9.27 8.13
CA ALA A 103 -2.42 9.25 7.91
C ALA A 103 -1.70 10.50 8.45
N SER A 104 -2.40 11.62 8.65
CA SER A 104 -1.85 12.80 9.31
C SER A 104 -1.73 12.54 10.83
N PRO A 105 -0.57 12.81 11.46
CA PRO A 105 -0.45 12.71 12.91
C PRO A 105 -1.45 13.66 13.60
N PRO A 106 -1.95 13.34 14.82
CA PRO A 106 -2.77 14.27 15.57
C PRO A 106 -1.98 15.55 15.75
N SER A 107 -2.47 16.64 15.16
CA SER A 107 -1.95 17.97 15.42
C SER A 107 -2.30 18.32 16.86
N GLY A 108 -1.37 18.03 17.77
CA GLY A 108 -1.29 18.56 19.12
C GLY A 108 -0.25 19.66 19.16
#